data_AF-A0A1Q7GM86-F1
#
_entry.id   AF-A0A1Q7GM86-F1
#
_cell.length_a   1.000
_cell.length_b   1.000
_cell.length_c   1.000
_cell.angle_alpha   90.00
_cell.angle_beta   90.00
_cell.angle_gamma   90.00
#
_symmetry.space_group_name_H-M   'P 1'
#
loop_
_entity.id
_entity.type
_entity.pdbx_description
1 polymer ?
#
loop_
_entity_poly.entity_id
_entity_poly.type
_entity_poly.pdbx_seq_one_letter_code
_entity_poly.pdbx_strand_id
1 'polypeptide(L)'
;MARMFLDNFAQEMTNALGPRLVSLLLYGSAARDGSGADASNMNTLLIVDRADRDLFATLVARVRQWVSAGHPPPIILTEREWRLGRCLSDRVRRHS
;
A
#
# COMPACT_ATOMS: atom_id res chain seq x y z
N MET A 1 2.17 11.93 14.77
CA MET A 1 1.91 12.53 13.44
C MET A 1 1.89 11.53 12.29
N ALA A 2 2.64 10.41 12.36
CA ALA A 2 2.67 9.41 11.28
C ALA A 2 1.30 8.81 10.91
N ARG A 3 0.40 8.60 11.88
CA ARG A 3 -0.95 8.06 11.63
C ARG A 3 -1.79 8.95 10.71
N MET A 4 -1.79 10.27 10.91
CA MET A 4 -2.52 11.21 10.04
C MET A 4 -2.01 11.21 8.59
N PHE A 5 -0.69 11.08 8.40
CA PHE A 5 -0.11 10.99 7.05
C PHE A 5 -0.53 9.70 6.34
N LEU A 6 -0.67 8.61 7.11
CA LEU A 6 -1.11 7.30 6.65
C LEU A 6 -2.57 7.30 6.20
N ASP A 7 -3.47 7.80 7.06
CA ASP A 7 -4.89 7.90 6.76
C ASP A 7 -5.12 8.82 5.56
N ASN A 8 -4.35 9.91 5.45
CA ASN A 8 -4.43 10.79 4.29
C ASN A 8 -3.95 10.09 3.01
N PHE A 9 -2.86 9.34 3.04
CA PHE A 9 -2.40 8.56 1.90
C PHE A 9 -3.41 7.48 1.49
N ALA A 10 -3.96 6.74 2.45
CA ALA A 10 -4.98 5.73 2.18
C ALA A 10 -6.25 6.34 1.57
N GLN A 11 -6.69 7.49 2.08
CA GLN A 11 -7.83 8.22 1.54
C GLN A 11 -7.55 8.77 0.15
N GLU A 12 -6.37 9.33 -0.08
CA GLU A 12 -5.94 9.81 -1.38
C GLU A 12 -5.89 8.69 -2.43
N MET A 13 -5.36 7.53 -2.06
CA MET A 13 -5.30 6.36 -2.94
C MET A 13 -6.69 5.81 -3.21
N THR A 14 -7.56 5.77 -2.20
CA THR A 14 -8.97 5.39 -2.36
C THR A 14 -9.69 6.34 -3.31
N ASN A 15 -9.47 7.65 -3.18
CA ASN A 15 -10.09 8.65 -4.04
C ASN A 15 -9.54 8.60 -5.48
N ALA A 16 -8.24 8.37 -5.65
CA ALA A 16 -7.59 8.36 -6.96
C ALA A 16 -7.90 7.09 -7.77
N LEU A 17 -8.00 5.94 -7.10
CA LEU A 17 -8.20 4.64 -7.74
C LEU A 17 -9.66 4.16 -7.69
N GLY A 18 -10.42 4.64 -6.70
CA GLY A 18 -11.83 4.30 -6.51
C GLY A 18 -12.04 2.77 -6.48
N PRO A 19 -12.98 2.24 -7.27
CA PRO A 19 -13.30 0.81 -7.28
C PRO A 19 -12.16 -0.07 -7.83
N ARG A 20 -11.12 0.51 -8.44
CA ARG A 20 -9.96 -0.25 -8.92
C ARG A 20 -9.02 -0.67 -7.78
N LEU A 21 -9.09 0.01 -6.64
CA LEU A 21 -8.34 -0.37 -5.43
C LEU A 21 -9.13 -1.43 -4.68
N VAL A 22 -8.63 -2.66 -4.71
CA VAL A 22 -9.24 -3.80 -4.02
C VAL A 22 -8.86 -3.79 -2.55
N SER A 23 -7.59 -3.52 -2.25
CA SER A 23 -7.11 -3.42 -0.87
C SER A 23 -5.81 -2.63 -0.79
N LEU A 24 -5.59 -1.96 0.34
CA LEU A 24 -4.34 -1.30 0.68
C LEU A 24 -3.90 -1.83 2.05
N LEU A 25 -2.73 -2.46 2.08
CA LEU A 25 -2.14 -3.02 3.29
C LEU A 25 -0.85 -2.28 3.62
N LEU A 26 -0.73 -1.90 4.88
CA LEU A 26 0.49 -1.32 5.43
C LEU A 26 1.02 -2.30 6.48
N TYR A 27 2.26 -2.72 6.31
CA TYR A 27 2.88 -3.74 7.14
C TYR A 27 4.35 -3.41 7.41
N GLY A 28 4.87 -3.84 8.55
CA GLY A 28 6.24 -3.54 8.96
C GLY A 28 6.32 -3.33 10.46
N SER A 29 7.55 -3.34 11.01
CA SER A 29 7.78 -3.15 12.45
C SER A 29 7.29 -1.79 12.95
N ALA A 30 7.28 -0.78 12.07
CA ALA A 30 6.77 0.57 12.31
C ALA A 30 5.22 0.71 12.28
N ALA A 31 4.52 -0.31 11.77
CA ALA A 31 3.06 -0.27 11.62
C ALA A 31 2.33 -0.49 12.95
N ARG A 32 3.03 -1.03 13.96
CA ARG A 32 2.43 -1.51 15.22
C ARG A 32 2.41 -0.46 16.33
N ASP A 33 3.35 0.47 16.29
CA ASP A 33 3.67 1.38 17.39
C ASP A 33 3.31 2.85 17.10
N GLY A 34 3.04 3.23 15.85
CA GLY A 34 2.44 4.53 15.48
C GLY A 34 3.22 5.78 15.93
N SER A 35 4.40 5.57 16.53
CA SER A 35 5.11 6.52 17.37
C SER A 35 6.60 6.43 17.06
N GLY A 36 7.01 6.93 15.90
CA GLY A 36 8.40 7.30 15.64
C GLY A 36 9.31 6.24 15.01
N ALA A 37 8.80 5.12 14.52
CA ALA A 37 9.62 4.19 13.77
C ALA A 37 9.93 4.73 12.36
N ASP A 38 11.19 4.60 11.95
CA ASP A 38 11.74 5.05 10.67
C ASP A 38 10.78 4.76 9.50
N ALA A 39 10.59 5.76 8.64
CA ALA A 39 9.77 5.67 7.43
C ALA A 39 10.16 4.48 6.53
N SER A 40 11.41 4.02 6.62
CA SER A 40 11.98 2.86 5.93
C SER A 40 11.48 1.50 6.43
N ASN A 41 10.89 1.42 7.63
CA ASN A 41 10.39 0.18 8.22
C ASN A 41 8.89 -0.05 7.97
N MET A 42 8.29 0.73 7.07
CA MET A 42 6.88 0.69 6.73
C MET A 42 6.69 0.30 5.26
N ASN A 43 6.41 -0.98 5.01
CA ASN A 43 6.13 -1.48 3.67
C ASN A 43 4.65 -1.31 3.33
N THR A 44 4.39 -0.95 2.08
CA THR A 44 3.04 -0.74 1.57
C THR A 44 2.77 -1.74 0.45
N LEU A 45 1.66 -2.48 0.54
CA LEU A 45 1.17 -3.37 -0.51
C LEU A 45 -0.17 -2.86 -1.01
N LEU A 46 -0.26 -2.58 -2.31
CA LEU A 46 -1.51 -2.24 -2.98
C LEU A 46 -1.99 -3.43 -3.79
N ILE A 47 -3.22 -3.83 -3.53
CA ILE A 47 -3.94 -4.83 -4.30
C ILE A 47 -4.94 -4.09 -5.19
N VAL A 48 -4.76 -4.22 -6.50
CA VAL A 48 -5.62 -3.59 -7.51
C VAL A 48 -6.34 -4.65 -8.32
N ASP A 49 -7.49 -4.30 -8.90
CA ASP A 49 -8.23 -5.22 -9.77
C ASP A 49 -7.41 -5.58 -11.03
N ARG A 50 -6.86 -4.55 -11.68
CA ARG A 50 -6.05 -4.69 -12.89
C ARG A 50 -4.88 -3.71 -12.90
N ALA A 51 -3.68 -4.21 -13.21
CA ALA A 51 -2.49 -3.40 -13.45
C ALA A 51 -2.42 -3.01 -14.94
N ASP A 52 -2.98 -1.85 -15.29
CA ASP A 52 -2.93 -1.28 -16.64
C ASP A 52 -2.15 0.05 -16.67
N ARG A 53 -1.88 0.56 -17.88
CA ARG A 53 -1.05 1.76 -18.07
C ARG A 53 -1.69 3.01 -17.47
N ASP A 54 -3.02 3.10 -17.51
CA ASP A 54 -3.79 4.21 -16.94
C ASP A 54 -3.71 4.22 -15.42
N LEU A 55 -3.81 3.04 -14.79
CA LEU A 55 -3.59 2.87 -13.35
C LEU A 55 -2.21 3.39 -12.95
N PHE A 56 -1.15 2.96 -13.65
CA PHE A 56 0.20 3.43 -13.37
C PHE A 56 0.35 4.94 -13.60
N ALA A 57 -0.27 5.50 -14.65
CA ALA A 57 -0.24 6.93 -14.91
C ALA A 57 -0.83 7.75 -13.74
N THR A 58 -1.93 7.27 -13.15
CA THR A 58 -2.55 7.89 -11.96
C THR A 58 -1.72 7.67 -10.69
N LEU A 59 -1.10 6.50 -10.52
CA LEU A 59 -0.31 6.15 -9.33
C LEU A 59 1.06 6.84 -9.28
N VAL A 60 1.72 7.01 -10.44
CA VAL A 60 3.13 7.43 -10.50
C VAL A 60 3.40 8.73 -9.73
N ALA A 61 2.51 9.72 -9.83
CA ALA A 61 2.69 10.99 -9.13
C ALA A 61 2.66 10.81 -7.60
N ARG A 62 1.75 9.98 -7.08
CA ARG A 62 1.57 9.73 -5.64
C ARG A 62 2.65 8.81 -5.10
N VAL A 63 3.04 7.78 -5.85
CA VAL A 63 4.18 6.91 -5.49
C VAL A 63 5.47 7.72 -5.41
N ARG A 64 5.69 8.67 -6.34
CA ARG A 64 6.86 9.55 -6.28
C ARG A 64 6.86 10.42 -5.03
N GLN A 65 5.73 11.04 -4.68
CA GLN A 65 5.62 11.82 -3.44
C GLN A 65 5.88 10.96 -2.20
N TRP A 66 5.37 9.72 -2.18
CA TRP A 66 5.59 8.76 -1.11
C TRP A 66 7.07 8.39 -0.94
N VAL A 67 7.75 8.07 -2.06
CA VAL A 67 9.19 7.74 -2.04
C VAL A 67 10.03 8.96 -1.68
N SER A 68 9.69 10.15 -2.18
CA SER A 68 10.36 11.40 -1.81
C SER A 68 10.20 11.76 -0.33
N ALA A 69 9.14 11.28 0.33
CA ALA A 69 8.95 11.40 1.77
C ALA A 69 9.78 10.40 2.60
N GLY A 70 10.60 9.56 1.95
CA GLY A 70 11.50 8.61 2.60
C GLY A 70 10.88 7.24 2.89
N HIS A 71 9.68 6.98 2.36
CA HIS A 71 9.04 5.68 2.47
C HIS A 71 9.48 4.72 1.36
N PRO A 72 9.54 3.39 1.61
CA PRO A 72 9.86 2.44 0.58
C PRO A 72 8.77 2.40 -0.50
N PRO A 73 9.15 2.09 -1.76
CA PRO A 73 8.20 2.03 -2.85
C PRO A 73 7.13 0.95 -2.57
N PRO A 74 5.85 1.27 -2.82
CA PRO A 74 4.78 0.31 -2.61
C PRO A 74 4.89 -0.84 -3.60
N ILE A 75 4.67 -2.06 -3.11
CA ILE A 75 4.49 -3.24 -3.94
C ILE A 75 3.07 -3.19 -4.49
N ILE A 76 2.91 -3.37 -5.81
CA ILE A 76 1.60 -3.39 -6.47
C ILE A 76 1.37 -4.82 -6.97
N LEU A 77 0.25 -5.42 -6.58
CA LEU A 77 -0.20 -6.73 -7.03
C LEU A 77 -1.62 -6.64 -7.56
N THR A 78 -1.93 -7.42 -8.58
CA THR A 78 -3.32 -7.63 -8.97
C THR A 78 -4.03 -8.59 -8.02
N GLU A 79 -5.35 -8.50 -7.94
CA GLU A 79 -6.15 -9.46 -7.16
C GLU A 79 -5.90 -10.90 -7.64
N ARG A 80 -5.71 -11.07 -8.95
CA ARG A 80 -5.38 -12.37 -9.55
C ARG A 80 -4.04 -12.91 -9.02
N GLU A 81 -2.99 -12.09 -9.03
CA GLU A 81 -1.67 -12.48 -8.50
C GLU A 81 -1.72 -12.77 -7.00
N TRP A 82 -2.48 -11.98 -6.24
CA TRP A 82 -2.70 -12.21 -4.81
C TRP A 82 -3.39 -13.56 -4.54
N ARG A 83 -4.45 -13.90 -5.30
CA ARG A 83 -5.18 -15.17 -5.15
C ARG A 83 -4.36 -16.38 -5.60
N LEU A 84 -3.48 -16.21 -6.60
CA LEU A 84 -2.58 -17.27 -7.07
C LEU A 84 -1.42 -17.51 -6.08
N GLY A 85 -0.95 -16.46 -5.40
CA GLY A 85 0.04 -16.50 -4.33
C GLY A 85 -0.51 -17.01 -2.99
N ARG A 86 -1.13 -18.20 -2.97
CA ARG A 86 -1.74 -18.80 -1.76
C ARG A 86 -0.82 -18.88 -0.53
N CYS A 87 0.51 -18.90 -0.72
CA CYS A 87 1.46 -19.00 0.39
C CYS A 87 1.61 -17.70 1.22
N LEU A 88 1.34 -16.52 0.66
CA LEU A 88 1.48 -15.24 1.37
C LEU A 88 0.19 -14.82 2.09
N SER A 89 -0.97 -15.14 1.50
CA SER A 89 -2.30 -14.74 2.01
C SER A 89 -2.65 -15.42 3.35
N ASP A 90 -2.24 -16.68 3.55
CA ASP A 90 -2.44 -17.42 4.80
C ASP A 90 -1.63 -16.85 5.99
N ARG A 91 -0.55 -16.12 5.71
CA ARG A 91 0.29 -15.49 6.75
C ARG A 91 -0.31 -14.16 7.21
N VAL A 92 -0.97 -13.42 6.33
CA VAL A 92 -1.63 -12.14 6.65
C VAL A 92 -2.94 -12.35 7.42
N ARG A 93 -3.77 -13.33 7.05
CA ARG A 93 -5.02 -13.61 7.79
C ARG A 93 -4.81 -14.08 9.24
N ARG A 94 -3.65 -14.66 9.56
CA ARG A 94 -3.36 -15.14 10.93
C ARG A 94 -2.96 -14.04 11.92
N HIS A 95 -2.81 -12.80 11.47
CA HIS A 95 -2.39 -11.67 12.31
C HIS A 95 -3.38 -10.49 12.28
N SER A 96 -4.62 -10.70 11.82
CA SER A 96 -5.73 -9.74 11.94
C SER A 96 -6.59 -10.06 13.16
#